data_AF-A0A4J1QC67-F1
#
_entry.id   AF-A0A4J1QC67-F1
#
_cell.length_a   1.000
_cell.length_b   1.000
_cell.length_c   1.000
_cell.angle_alpha   90.00
_cell.angle_beta   90.00
_cell.angle_gamma   90.00
#
_symmetry.space_group_name_H-M   'P 1'
#
loop_
_entity.id
_entity.type
_entity.pdbx_description
1 polymer ?
#
loop_
_entity_poly.entity_id
_entity_poly.type
_entity_poly.pdbx_seq_one_letter_code
_entity_poly.pdbx_strand_id
1 'polypeptide(L)'
;MHLTNKEILNKLLSYSEDLKHHYQLYQLLLFHFQNKEPEKLFGLIEDNLKQVHPIFQTVFKTFLKDKEKIVNALQLHYSPKSFIPLSTRCNLQNP
;
A
#
# COMPACT_ATOMS: atom_id res chain seq x y z
N MET A 1 -29.55 -1.81 12.61
CA MET A 1 -28.70 -2.25 11.48
C MET A 1 -27.28 -1.84 11.80
N HIS A 2 -26.38 -2.78 12.13
CA HIS A 2 -24.95 -2.49 12.25
C HIS A 2 -24.34 -2.69 10.87
N LEU A 3 -23.88 -1.63 10.22
CA LEU A 3 -23.06 -1.79 9.02
C LEU A 3 -21.71 -2.39 9.43
N THR A 4 -21.29 -3.43 8.73
CA THR A 4 -19.94 -3.98 8.86
C THR A 4 -18.93 -3.05 8.18
N ASN A 5 -17.65 -3.09 8.62
CA ASN A 5 -16.58 -2.28 8.02
C ASN A 5 -16.49 -2.47 6.49
N LYS A 6 -16.80 -3.66 5.99
CA LYS A 6 -16.81 -3.98 4.55
C LYS A 6 -17.93 -3.24 3.81
N GLU A 7 -19.11 -3.14 4.40
CA GLU A 7 -20.23 -2.41 3.78
C GLU A 7 -20.00 -0.91 3.77
N ILE A 8 -19.42 -0.37 4.85
CA ILE A 8 -19.02 1.05 4.91
C ILE A 8 -17.99 1.35 3.82
N LEU A 9 -16.95 0.51 3.70
CA LEU A 9 -15.95 0.65 2.66
C LEU A 9 -16.57 0.57 1.26
N ASN A 10 -17.40 -0.43 0.98
CA ASN A 10 -18.05 -0.57 -0.32
C ASN A 10 -18.91 0.65 -0.67
N LYS A 11 -19.64 1.20 0.31
CA LYS A 11 -20.42 2.42 0.11
C LYS A 11 -19.51 3.62 -0.18
N LEU A 12 -18.42 3.77 0.55
CA LEU A 12 -17.43 4.83 0.30
C LEU A 12 -16.83 4.73 -1.11
N LEU A 13 -16.42 3.54 -1.53
CA LEU A 13 -15.86 3.29 -2.86
C LEU A 13 -16.89 3.44 -3.97
N SER A 14 -18.19 3.24 -3.69
CA SER A 14 -19.26 3.46 -4.68
C SER A 14 -19.52 4.94 -5.01
N TYR A 15 -19.06 5.87 -4.17
CA TYR A 15 -19.30 7.30 -4.41
C TYR A 15 -18.40 7.89 -5.50
N SER A 16 -17.27 7.26 -5.81
CA SER A 16 -16.33 7.77 -6.81
C SER A 16 -15.52 6.63 -7.42
N GLU A 17 -15.61 6.52 -8.75
CA GLU A 17 -14.82 5.55 -9.50
C GLU A 17 -13.32 5.88 -9.39
N ASP A 18 -12.94 7.16 -9.35
CA ASP A 18 -11.56 7.57 -9.09
C ASP A 18 -11.10 7.10 -7.70
N LEU A 19 -11.90 7.29 -6.65
CA LEU A 19 -11.56 6.83 -5.30
C LEU A 19 -11.35 5.31 -5.27
N LYS A 20 -12.21 4.56 -5.98
CA LYS A 20 -12.10 3.12 -6.12
C LYS A 20 -10.81 2.70 -6.86
N HIS A 21 -10.47 3.35 -7.97
CA HIS A 21 -9.23 3.09 -8.70
C HIS A 21 -8.00 3.36 -7.83
N HIS A 22 -7.95 4.51 -7.15
CA HIS A 22 -6.85 4.86 -6.27
C HIS A 22 -6.74 3.87 -5.10
N TYR A 23 -7.87 3.52 -4.48
CA TYR A 23 -7.90 2.52 -3.41
C TYR A 23 -7.35 1.17 -3.88
N GLN A 24 -7.78 0.68 -5.04
CA GLN A 24 -7.26 -0.56 -5.62
C GLN A 24 -5.76 -0.50 -5.90
N LEU A 25 -5.26 0.61 -6.43
CA LEU A 25 -3.83 0.82 -6.63
C LEU A 25 -3.05 0.73 -5.31
N TYR A 26 -3.53 1.36 -4.23
CA TYR A 26 -2.89 1.23 -2.90
C TYR A 26 -2.88 -0.20 -2.38
N GLN A 27 -3.96 -0.95 -2.56
CA GLN A 27 -4.02 -2.36 -2.15
C GLN A 27 -2.97 -3.19 -2.89
N LEU A 28 -2.81 -2.98 -4.20
CA LEU A 28 -1.79 -3.67 -4.99
C LEU A 28 -0.36 -3.28 -4.58
N LEU A 29 -0.09 -1.99 -4.39
CA LEU A 29 1.20 -1.52 -3.91
C LEU A 29 1.55 -2.14 -2.54
N LEU A 30 0.60 -2.15 -1.61
CA LEU A 30 0.79 -2.77 -0.30
C LEU A 30 1.03 -4.28 -0.41
N PHE A 31 0.29 -4.97 -1.28
CA PHE A 31 0.44 -6.40 -1.52
C PHE A 31 1.85 -6.74 -2.00
N HIS A 32 2.38 -6.05 -3.01
CA HIS A 32 3.74 -6.33 -3.51
C HIS A 32 4.82 -5.93 -2.50
N PHE A 33 4.59 -4.87 -1.72
CA PHE A 33 5.50 -4.49 -0.64
C PHE A 33 5.58 -5.57 0.45
N GLN A 34 4.44 -6.10 0.90
CA GLN A 34 4.37 -7.15 1.93
C GLN A 34 4.97 -8.47 1.45
N ASN A 35 4.72 -8.85 0.19
CA ASN A 35 5.29 -10.05 -0.43
C ASN A 35 6.76 -9.89 -0.84
N LYS A 36 7.36 -8.72 -0.60
CA LYS A 36 8.75 -8.40 -0.99
C LYS A 36 8.99 -8.67 -2.47
N GLU A 37 8.07 -8.23 -3.32
CA GLU A 37 8.16 -8.31 -4.78
C GLU A 37 8.51 -6.93 -5.36
N PRO A 38 9.75 -6.43 -5.20
CA PRO A 38 10.12 -5.08 -5.59
C PRO A 38 9.94 -4.82 -7.09
N GLU A 39 10.19 -5.81 -7.94
CA GLU A 39 10.05 -5.67 -9.39
C GLU A 39 8.61 -5.31 -9.78
N LYS A 40 7.62 -6.04 -9.23
CA LYS A 40 6.20 -5.77 -9.47
C LYS A 40 5.74 -4.46 -8.84
N LEU A 41 6.25 -4.15 -7.63
CA LEU A 41 5.99 -2.88 -6.95
C LEU A 41 6.42 -1.68 -7.82
N PHE A 42 7.67 -1.69 -8.29
CA PHE A 42 8.20 -0.61 -9.10
C PHE A 42 7.58 -0.53 -10.49
N GLY A 43 7.25 -1.67 -11.12
CA GLY A 43 6.48 -1.69 -12.36
C GLY A 43 5.14 -0.97 -12.22
N LEU A 44 4.36 -1.28 -11.17
CA LEU A 44 3.10 -0.58 -10.91
C LEU A 44 3.27 0.92 -10.65
N ILE A 45 4.34 1.31 -9.95
CA ILE A 45 4.64 2.73 -9.69
C ILE A 45 4.92 3.47 -11.01
N GLU A 46 5.72 2.88 -11.89
CA GLU A 46 6.07 3.47 -13.20
C GLU A 46 4.82 3.60 -14.10
N ASP A 47 4.01 2.55 -14.18
CA ASP A 47 2.80 2.51 -15.01
C ASP A 47 1.75 3.55 -14.58
N ASN A 48 1.63 3.78 -13.28
CA ASN A 48 0.61 4.67 -12.71
C ASN A 48 1.12 6.09 -12.45
N LEU A 49 2.41 6.39 -12.66
CA LEU A 49 3.03 7.66 -12.29
C LEU A 49 2.34 8.90 -12.89
N LYS A 50 1.79 8.78 -14.10
CA LYS A 50 1.10 9.88 -14.80
C LYS A 50 -0.38 10.00 -14.44
N GLN A 51 -0.98 8.93 -13.93
CA GLN A 51 -2.42 8.85 -13.67
C GLN A 51 -2.75 9.18 -12.21
N VAL A 52 -1.81 8.98 -11.29
CA VAL A 52 -2.00 9.31 -9.89
C VAL A 52 -2.01 10.82 -9.63
N HIS A 53 -2.75 11.20 -8.59
CA HIS A 53 -2.82 12.57 -8.11
C HIS A 53 -1.42 13.18 -7.87
N PRO A 54 -1.18 14.47 -8.19
CA PRO A 54 0.14 15.12 -8.09
C PRO A 54 0.87 14.95 -6.75
N ILE A 55 0.12 14.88 -5.64
CA ILE A 55 0.66 14.63 -4.30
C ILE A 55 1.42 13.29 -4.26
N PHE A 56 0.86 12.24 -4.86
CA PHE A 56 1.48 10.91 -4.87
C PHE A 56 2.57 10.77 -5.93
N GLN A 57 2.54 11.59 -6.98
CA GLN A 57 3.62 11.61 -7.96
C GLN A 57 4.98 11.92 -7.32
N THR A 58 5.02 12.83 -6.35
CA THR A 58 6.27 13.18 -5.65
C THR A 58 6.78 12.02 -4.81
N VAL A 59 5.89 11.30 -4.14
CA VAL A 59 6.22 10.10 -3.37
C VAL A 59 6.76 9.00 -4.29
N PHE A 60 6.07 8.75 -5.40
CA PHE A 60 6.47 7.74 -6.38
C PHE A 60 7.81 8.07 -7.04
N LYS A 61 8.05 9.34 -7.39
CA LYS A 61 9.36 9.81 -7.89
C LYS A 61 10.47 9.58 -6.87
N THR A 62 10.18 9.78 -5.59
CA THR A 62 11.15 9.52 -4.51
C THR A 62 11.46 8.04 -4.40
N PHE A 63 10.43 7.18 -4.43
CA PHE A 63 10.64 5.73 -4.44
C PHE A 63 11.46 5.26 -5.64
N LEU A 64 11.20 5.79 -6.84
CA LEU A 64 11.99 5.45 -8.03
C LEU A 64 13.45 5.90 -7.90
N LYS A 65 13.70 7.07 -7.33
CA LYS A 65 15.06 7.58 -7.08
C LYS A 65 15.84 6.70 -6.11
N ASP A 66 15.18 6.19 -5.07
CA ASP A 66 15.79 5.34 -4.04
C ASP A 66 15.51 3.84 -4.29
N LYS A 67 15.20 3.44 -5.54
CA LYS A 67 14.81 2.07 -5.92
C LYS A 67 15.77 1.03 -5.38
N GLU A 68 17.07 1.16 -5.65
CA GLU A 68 18.07 0.19 -5.18
C GLU A 68 18.11 0.08 -3.66
N LYS A 69 17.99 1.19 -2.94
CA LYS A 69 17.97 1.18 -1.46
C LYS A 69 16.74 0.47 -0.93
N ILE A 70 15.58 0.68 -1.54
CA ILE A 70 14.32 0.04 -1.17
C ILE A 70 14.36 -1.45 -1.50
N VAL A 71 14.83 -1.83 -2.70
CA VAL A 71 15.00 -3.25 -3.08
C VAL A 71 15.94 -3.94 -2.10
N ASN A 72 17.08 -3.32 -1.79
CA ASN A 72 18.03 -3.85 -0.82
C ASN A 72 17.38 -3.97 0.56
N ALA A 73 16.65 -2.95 1.05
CA ALA A 73 15.97 -3.01 2.34
C ALA A 73 14.84 -4.08 2.40
N LEU A 74 14.14 -4.33 1.29
CA LEU A 74 13.10 -5.37 1.20
C LEU A 74 13.72 -6.78 1.21
N GLN A 75 14.86 -6.95 0.55
CA GLN A 75 15.59 -8.22 0.44
C GLN A 75 16.45 -8.51 1.68
N LEU A 76 17.01 -7.47 2.31
CA LEU A 76 17.71 -7.58 3.58
C LEU A 76 16.70 -8.03 4.64
N HIS A 77 16.76 -9.32 4.97
CA HIS A 77 16.13 -9.84 6.16
C HIS A 77 16.69 -9.11 7.38
N TYR A 78 16.00 -8.06 7.85
CA TYR A 78 15.96 -7.86 9.29
C TYR A 78 15.28 -9.12 9.86
N SER A 79 16.06 -9.95 10.55
CA SER A 79 15.57 -11.19 11.14
C SER A 79 14.30 -10.92 11.97
N PRO A 80 13.23 -11.70 11.78
CA PRO A 80 11.98 -11.53 12.49
C PRO A 80 12.12 -12.08 13.91
N LYS A 81 12.62 -11.26 14.84
CA LYS A 81 12.37 -11.50 16.28
C LYS A 81 11.49 -10.45 16.92
N SER A 82 11.03 -9.44 16.17
CA SER A 82 10.15 -8.41 16.73
C SER A 82 9.22 -7.74 15.71
N PHE A 83 9.08 -8.26 14.48
CA PHE A 83 8.08 -7.75 13.56
C PHE A 83 6.73 -8.43 13.83
N ILE A 84 6.09 -8.04 14.93
CA ILE A 84 4.66 -8.22 15.10
C ILE A 84 4.02 -7.34 14.02
N PRO A 85 3.19 -7.89 13.11
CA PRO A 85 2.48 -7.09 12.13
C PRO A 85 1.74 -5.93 12.83
N LEU A 86 1.82 -4.71 12.29
CA LEU A 86 1.02 -3.58 12.80
C LEU A 86 -0.49 -3.89 12.76
N SER A 87 -0.91 -4.89 11.96
CA SER A 87 -2.28 -5.44 11.99
C SER A 87 -2.64 -6.16 13.28
N THR A 88 -1.67 -6.62 14.08
CA THR A 88 -1.89 -7.22 15.41
C THR A 88 -1.89 -6.16 16.52
N ARG A 89 -1.33 -4.96 16.28
CA ARG A 89 -1.34 -3.86 17.27
C ARG A 89 -2.66 -3.08 17.30
N CYS A 90 -3.40 -2.99 16.19
CA CYS A 90 -4.67 -2.27 16.17
C CYS A 90 -5.85 -3.03 16.81
N ASN A 91 -5.69 -4.32 17.14
CA ASN A 91 -6.78 -5.15 17.67
C ASN A 91 -6.66 -5.47 19.18
N LEU A 92 -5.70 -4.88 19.90
CA LEU A 92 -5.51 -5.10 21.35
C LEU A 92 -5.82 -3.88 22.22
N GLN A 93 -6.46 -2.85 21.65
CA GLN A 93 -6.90 -1.68 22.41
C GLN A 93 -8.39 -1.43 22.19
N ASN A 94 -9.23 -2.34 22.68
CA ASN A 94 -10.58 -2.01 23.14
C ASN A 94 -10.89 -2.95 24.32
N PRO A 95 -11.24 -2.41 25.50
CA PRO A 95 -11.56 -3.19 26.70
C PRO A 95 -12.85 -4.00 26.53
#